data_AF-A0A349JB83-F1
#
_entry.id   AF-A0A349JB83-F1
#
_cell.length_a   1.000
_cell.length_b   1.000
_cell.length_c   1.000
_cell.angle_alpha   90.00
_cell.angle_beta   90.00
_cell.angle_gamma   90.00
#
_symmetry.space_group_name_H-M   'P 1'
#
loop_
_entity.id
_entity.type
_entity.pdbx_description
1 polymer ?
#
loop_
_entity_poly.entity_id
_entity_poly.type
_entity_poly.pdbx_seq_one_letter_code
_entity_poly.pdbx_strand_id
1 'polypeptide(L)'
;MLLGFAICQSQAAEELDLLGDNPVTQPQPQASPTVDQAAVEEYAKAGRAALARFNDDRLRNANAIVDAAIAYGKAHQLLQGSNDPALVEIQASLFWCKKQMDTAAIKEYLAKKGESGDIGMRAMDAVAQKQVPLSEAATYLEHAAIWVKAHPTELLQSAILYLEVAERFPGTPAGTEAGKRAVDAQQQLMKAASESKSTTLFSRPVGIEAGKRVPLPAAAEQTEAAALVKKTYAAQFKKSDAKGRLALMRRLWADAPANRTRAALYHGVLTECLRLAEKNEDYAKIIECTESLGDAFEGFDLAAERKAVLGRMAGKAVAKAALQLCDTPTDPAANEVVGRWFAFTAKRWNDAVTLLRLAPDGPLQSAAAADASQPTEPDQRVQVGDAWYALAKKTSAKPERLAFLSRALFWYQQAHPGLSGVIKDQIGKRIEELDAEVPLDLDTLDWVGLTPSQWNRLQGKLLSISPSNQRTDSGLNLKDGQRVRVAPHPTDTWTFTHTFTWVNTGKKETNTLACTWLGGKNSWGPGSRKPDQKLLPMGMLWTWLDINEVESGVVVAGPGRLYFGPCVPDTYRVETSGAIRVKILLLED
;
A
#
# COMPACT_ATOMS: atom_id res chain seq x y z
N MET A 1 -75.89 13.99 16.30
CA MET A 1 -76.87 14.43 17.32
C MET A 1 -76.08 14.69 18.59
N LEU A 2 -76.06 15.96 19.02
CA LEU A 2 -76.02 16.52 20.39
C LEU A 2 -74.95 15.96 21.38
N LEU A 3 -73.96 16.80 21.76
CA LEU A 3 -73.84 17.56 23.04
C LEU A 3 -73.53 16.65 24.26
N GLY A 4 -72.61 16.94 25.18
CA GLY A 4 -71.93 18.16 25.60
C GLY A 4 -72.04 18.30 27.13
N PHE A 5 -70.95 18.66 27.82
CA PHE A 5 -70.87 19.21 29.20
C PHE A 5 -71.25 18.28 30.39
N ALA A 6 -70.78 18.41 31.64
CA ALA A 6 -69.67 19.08 32.32
C ALA A 6 -69.84 18.91 33.87
N ILE A 7 -68.72 18.91 34.62
CA ILE A 7 -68.46 19.60 35.91
C ILE A 7 -68.94 19.05 37.29
N CYS A 8 -68.02 19.26 38.27
CA CYS A 8 -68.10 19.40 39.75
C CYS A 8 -68.20 18.13 40.61
N GLN A 9 -67.24 17.80 41.49
CA GLN A 9 -66.55 18.47 42.63
C GLN A 9 -67.15 18.12 44.01
N SER A 10 -66.21 17.99 44.96
CA SER A 10 -66.32 18.13 46.43
C SER A 10 -66.72 16.87 47.22
N GLN A 11 -66.29 16.63 48.47
CA GLN A 11 -65.27 17.19 49.37
C GLN A 11 -65.18 16.29 50.63
N ALA A 12 -64.17 16.57 51.47
CA ALA A 12 -63.98 16.23 52.91
C ALA A 12 -63.24 14.90 53.22
N ALA A 13 -61.98 14.92 53.69
CA ALA A 13 -61.46 15.26 55.05
C ALA A 13 -61.72 14.09 56.04
N GLU A 14 -60.82 13.61 56.90
CA GLU A 14 -59.75 14.25 57.68
C GLU A 14 -58.94 13.14 58.42
N GLU A 15 -57.61 13.24 58.51
CA GLU A 15 -56.72 12.92 59.66
C GLU A 15 -55.26 12.64 59.19
N LEU A 16 -54.39 13.63 59.44
CA LEU A 16 -52.93 13.51 59.58
C LEU A 16 -52.65 12.83 60.94
N ASP A 17 -51.63 12.00 61.14
CA ASP A 17 -50.21 12.34 61.31
C ASP A 17 -49.54 11.00 61.76
N LEU A 18 -48.38 10.46 61.34
CA LEU A 18 -47.01 10.95 61.47
C LEU A 18 -46.03 9.95 60.81
N LEU A 19 -45.11 10.49 60.01
CA LEU A 19 -43.72 10.08 59.79
C LEU A 19 -43.39 8.80 58.99
N GLY A 20 -42.90 9.03 57.76
CA GLY A 20 -42.03 8.09 57.04
C GLY A 20 -41.93 8.32 55.53
N ASP A 21 -41.28 9.41 55.11
CA ASP A 21 -40.96 9.70 53.70
C ASP A 21 -40.19 8.57 53.03
N ASN A 22 -40.74 8.04 51.93
CA ASN A 22 -39.99 7.48 50.81
C ASN A 22 -40.85 7.54 49.55
N PRO A 23 -40.64 8.51 48.64
CA PRO A 23 -41.33 8.50 47.35
C PRO A 23 -40.77 7.37 46.47
N VAL A 24 -41.68 6.51 46.04
CA VAL A 24 -41.46 5.52 44.97
C VAL A 24 -41.08 6.29 43.69
N THR A 25 -39.82 6.16 43.27
CA THR A 25 -39.34 6.67 41.98
C THR A 25 -39.96 5.83 40.85
N GLN A 26 -40.75 6.46 39.99
CA GLN A 26 -41.07 5.89 38.68
C GLN A 26 -39.77 5.76 37.87
N PRO A 27 -39.53 4.65 37.15
CA PRO A 27 -38.33 4.50 36.34
C PRO A 27 -38.36 5.50 35.17
N GLN A 28 -37.34 6.34 35.10
CA GLN A 28 -37.10 7.23 33.96
C GLN A 28 -36.86 6.42 32.67
N PRO A 29 -37.23 6.97 31.49
CA PRO A 29 -36.88 6.34 30.21
C PRO A 29 -35.35 6.29 30.07
N GLN A 30 -34.82 5.08 29.87
CA GLN A 30 -33.39 4.88 29.63
C GLN A 30 -32.97 5.63 28.36
N ALA A 31 -31.97 6.51 28.47
CA ALA A 31 -31.34 7.16 27.34
C ALA A 31 -30.69 6.10 26.42
N SER A 32 -30.98 6.15 25.13
CA SER A 32 -30.33 5.30 24.14
C SER A 32 -28.80 5.48 24.17
N PRO A 33 -28.00 4.42 24.05
CA PRO A 33 -26.55 4.54 24.05
C PRO A 33 -26.09 5.47 22.92
N THR A 34 -25.25 6.46 23.24
CA THR A 34 -24.58 7.30 22.24
C THR A 34 -23.67 6.45 21.38
N VAL A 35 -24.04 6.30 20.11
CA VAL A 35 -23.25 5.59 19.09
C VAL A 35 -21.96 6.37 18.81
N ASP A 36 -20.81 5.68 18.85
CA ASP A 36 -19.52 6.23 18.43
C ASP A 36 -19.44 6.28 16.90
N GLN A 37 -19.94 7.38 16.32
CA GLN A 37 -20.00 7.60 14.88
C GLN A 37 -18.62 7.60 14.22
N ALA A 38 -17.58 8.06 14.92
CA ALA A 38 -16.23 8.11 14.37
C ALA A 38 -15.66 6.69 14.21
N ALA A 39 -15.84 5.83 15.22
CA ALA A 39 -15.44 4.44 15.13
C ALA A 39 -16.24 3.65 14.08
N VAL A 40 -17.55 3.91 13.95
CA VAL A 40 -18.39 3.29 12.93
C VAL A 40 -17.88 3.62 11.52
N GLU A 41 -17.60 4.89 11.24
CA GLU A 41 -17.08 5.31 9.93
C GLU A 41 -15.67 4.77 9.67
N GLU A 42 -14.80 4.70 10.69
CA GLU A 42 -13.47 4.10 10.55
C GLU A 42 -13.56 2.62 10.13
N TYR A 43 -14.43 1.84 10.78
CA TYR A 43 -14.65 0.44 10.43
C TYR A 43 -15.34 0.27 9.08
N ALA A 44 -16.33 1.10 8.75
CA ALA A 44 -17.00 1.08 7.45
C ALA A 44 -16.01 1.36 6.31
N LYS A 45 -15.15 2.38 6.49
CA LYS A 45 -14.06 2.70 5.54
C LYS A 45 -13.06 1.55 5.39
N ALA A 46 -12.66 0.91 6.50
CA ALA A 46 -11.78 -0.25 6.45
C ALA A 46 -12.44 -1.43 5.70
N GLY A 47 -13.75 -1.63 5.91
CA GLY A 47 -14.57 -2.61 5.19
C GLY A 47 -14.60 -2.36 3.68
N ARG A 48 -14.90 -1.12 3.26
CA ARG A 48 -14.92 -0.71 1.83
C ARG A 48 -13.57 -0.94 1.17
N ALA A 49 -12.49 -0.55 1.82
CA ALA A 49 -11.13 -0.76 1.31
C ALA A 49 -10.77 -2.25 1.18
N ALA A 50 -11.23 -3.10 2.11
CA ALA A 50 -11.04 -4.54 2.03
C ALA A 50 -11.86 -5.18 0.90
N LEU A 51 -13.12 -4.75 0.70
CA LEU A 51 -13.95 -5.19 -0.43
C LEU A 51 -13.38 -4.77 -1.78
N ALA A 52 -12.87 -3.54 -1.90
CA ALA A 52 -12.22 -3.07 -3.12
C ALA A 52 -11.02 -3.96 -3.48
N ARG A 53 -10.13 -4.24 -2.51
CA ARG A 53 -8.98 -5.14 -2.71
C ARG A 53 -9.41 -6.56 -3.11
N PHE A 54 -10.44 -7.10 -2.48
CA PHE A 54 -10.99 -8.40 -2.86
C PHE A 54 -11.51 -8.39 -4.31
N ASN A 55 -12.22 -7.33 -4.70
CA ASN A 55 -12.78 -7.21 -6.03
C ASN A 55 -11.71 -6.96 -7.12
N ASP A 56 -10.63 -6.26 -6.79
CA ASP A 56 -9.53 -5.97 -7.71
C ASP A 56 -8.74 -7.24 -8.11
N ASP A 57 -8.46 -8.12 -7.16
CA ASP A 57 -7.75 -9.39 -7.40
C ASP A 57 -8.15 -10.45 -6.36
N ARG A 58 -9.19 -11.23 -6.71
CA ARG A 58 -9.76 -12.26 -5.82
C ARG A 58 -8.76 -13.36 -5.47
N LEU A 59 -7.81 -13.66 -6.35
CA LEU A 59 -6.84 -14.75 -6.14
C LEU A 59 -5.76 -14.32 -5.15
N ARG A 60 -5.19 -13.13 -5.31
CA ARG A 60 -4.16 -12.62 -4.39
C ARG A 60 -4.74 -12.12 -3.08
N ASN A 61 -5.97 -11.61 -3.10
CA ASN A 61 -6.63 -11.03 -1.94
C ASN A 61 -7.79 -11.89 -1.43
N ALA A 62 -7.70 -13.22 -1.58
CA ALA A 62 -8.77 -14.15 -1.16
C ALA A 62 -9.22 -13.95 0.31
N ASN A 63 -8.30 -13.53 1.19
CA ASN A 63 -8.59 -13.26 2.59
C ASN A 63 -9.22 -11.88 2.87
N ALA A 64 -9.18 -10.95 1.90
CA ALA A 64 -9.65 -9.58 2.10
C ALA A 64 -11.19 -9.52 2.29
N ILE A 65 -11.94 -10.49 1.76
CA ILE A 65 -13.38 -10.62 2.02
C ILE A 65 -13.66 -10.91 3.50
N VAL A 66 -12.75 -11.61 4.18
CA VAL A 66 -12.86 -11.90 5.62
C VAL A 66 -12.49 -10.67 6.44
N ASP A 67 -11.42 -9.96 6.06
CA ASP A 67 -11.07 -8.69 6.70
C ASP A 67 -12.21 -7.66 6.57
N ALA A 68 -12.90 -7.62 5.42
CA ALA A 68 -14.10 -6.81 5.22
C ALA A 68 -15.22 -7.20 6.20
N ALA A 69 -15.54 -8.49 6.28
CA ALA A 69 -16.57 -8.99 7.20
C ALA A 69 -16.27 -8.68 8.67
N ILE A 70 -15.00 -8.75 9.08
CA ILE A 70 -14.58 -8.39 10.44
C ILE A 70 -14.79 -6.89 10.69
N ALA A 71 -14.37 -6.03 9.76
CA ALA A 71 -14.53 -4.59 9.89
C ALA A 71 -16.01 -4.20 9.95
N TYR A 72 -16.82 -4.68 9.01
CA TYR A 72 -18.27 -4.44 9.04
C TYR A 72 -18.96 -5.09 10.24
N GLY A 73 -18.48 -6.24 10.74
CA GLY A 73 -19.00 -6.86 11.95
C GLY A 73 -18.78 -6.01 13.20
N LYS A 74 -17.62 -5.35 13.33
CA LYS A 74 -17.34 -4.39 14.39
C LYS A 74 -18.22 -3.15 14.28
N ALA A 75 -18.38 -2.59 13.07
CA ALA A 75 -19.30 -1.47 12.84
C ALA A 75 -20.75 -1.85 13.18
N HIS A 76 -21.19 -3.05 12.77
CA HIS A 76 -22.52 -3.56 13.06
C HIS A 76 -22.75 -3.74 14.56
N GLN A 77 -21.74 -4.17 15.33
CA GLN A 77 -21.83 -4.30 16.78
C GLN A 77 -22.05 -2.95 17.48
N LEU A 78 -21.35 -1.90 17.02
CA LEU A 78 -21.50 -0.54 17.55
C LEU A 78 -22.88 0.06 17.24
N LEU A 79 -23.54 -0.41 16.19
CA LEU A 79 -24.86 0.04 15.76
C LEU A 79 -26.01 -0.86 16.24
N GLN A 80 -25.75 -1.85 17.11
CA GLN A 80 -26.82 -2.74 17.57
C GLN A 80 -27.91 -1.97 18.31
N GLY A 81 -29.16 -2.13 17.85
CA GLY A 81 -30.32 -1.46 18.45
C GLY A 81 -30.49 0.01 18.08
N SER A 82 -29.66 0.56 17.17
CA SER A 82 -29.86 1.89 16.60
C SER A 82 -30.68 1.83 15.31
N ASN A 83 -31.29 2.95 14.91
CA ASN A 83 -31.88 3.16 13.58
C ASN A 83 -30.95 4.01 12.71
N ASP A 84 -29.63 3.83 12.88
CA ASP A 84 -28.65 4.64 12.19
C ASP A 84 -28.64 4.36 10.67
N PRO A 85 -28.64 5.38 9.80
CA PRO A 85 -28.55 5.19 8.35
C PRO A 85 -27.34 4.37 7.89
N ALA A 86 -26.23 4.37 8.64
CA ALA A 86 -25.04 3.58 8.34
C ALA A 86 -25.29 2.07 8.36
N LEU A 87 -26.32 1.60 9.09
CA LEU A 87 -26.70 0.17 9.11
C LEU A 87 -27.03 -0.37 7.72
N VAL A 88 -27.56 0.46 6.83
CA VAL A 88 -27.96 0.06 5.47
C VAL A 88 -26.74 -0.46 4.70
N GLU A 89 -25.65 0.30 4.68
CA GLU A 89 -24.39 -0.11 4.04
C GLU A 89 -23.80 -1.35 4.70
N ILE A 90 -23.70 -1.31 6.03
CA ILE A 90 -23.01 -2.34 6.81
C ILE A 90 -23.72 -3.69 6.67
N GLN A 91 -25.05 -3.72 6.69
CA GLN A 91 -25.84 -4.94 6.50
C GLN A 91 -25.72 -5.47 5.07
N ALA A 92 -25.84 -4.60 4.05
CA ALA A 92 -25.67 -5.02 2.67
C ALA A 92 -24.28 -5.63 2.42
N SER A 93 -23.24 -5.01 2.98
CA SER A 93 -21.86 -5.50 2.87
C SER A 93 -21.65 -6.82 3.61
N LEU A 94 -22.21 -7.01 4.81
CA LEU A 94 -22.14 -8.29 5.53
C LEU A 94 -22.90 -9.40 4.78
N PHE A 95 -24.06 -9.07 4.21
CA PHE A 95 -24.85 -9.99 3.39
C PHE A 95 -24.06 -10.45 2.17
N TRP A 96 -23.43 -9.51 1.45
CA TRP A 96 -22.57 -9.83 0.31
C TRP A 96 -21.33 -10.62 0.71
N CYS A 97 -20.64 -10.23 1.80
CA CYS A 97 -19.45 -10.93 2.29
C CYS A 97 -19.74 -12.41 2.44
N LYS A 98 -20.83 -12.78 3.14
CA LYS A 98 -21.22 -14.17 3.34
C LYS A 98 -21.39 -14.95 2.03
N LYS A 99 -21.92 -14.31 0.98
CA LYS A 99 -22.11 -14.95 -0.34
C LYS A 99 -20.82 -15.22 -1.10
N GLN A 100 -19.78 -14.41 -0.89
CA GLN A 100 -18.50 -14.56 -1.58
C GLN A 100 -17.54 -15.51 -0.86
N MET A 101 -17.88 -15.98 0.34
CA MET A 101 -17.02 -16.84 1.15
C MET A 101 -17.12 -18.31 0.75
N ASP A 102 -15.98 -18.91 0.37
CA ASP A 102 -15.83 -20.37 0.31
C ASP A 102 -15.65 -20.95 1.73
N THR A 103 -16.39 -22.02 2.04
CA THR A 103 -16.57 -22.52 3.41
C THR A 103 -15.36 -23.28 3.97
N ALA A 104 -14.45 -23.77 3.12
CA ALA A 104 -13.30 -24.58 3.56
C ALA A 104 -12.07 -23.72 3.94
N ALA A 105 -11.62 -22.84 3.04
CA ALA A 105 -10.42 -22.02 3.25
C ALA A 105 -10.61 -20.93 4.33
N ILE A 106 -11.84 -20.42 4.47
CA ILE A 106 -12.13 -19.29 5.36
C ILE A 106 -12.27 -19.73 6.82
N LYS A 107 -12.73 -20.96 7.10
CA LYS A 107 -12.75 -21.50 8.46
C LYS A 107 -11.35 -21.59 9.08
N GLU A 108 -10.35 -21.99 8.27
CA GLU A 108 -8.96 -22.06 8.71
C GLU A 108 -8.39 -20.64 8.96
N TYR A 109 -8.74 -19.67 8.12
CA TYR A 109 -8.32 -18.28 8.27
C TYR A 109 -8.96 -17.59 9.50
N LEU A 110 -10.26 -17.80 9.72
CA LEU A 110 -10.99 -17.27 10.88
C LEU A 110 -10.43 -17.84 12.20
N ALA A 111 -10.09 -19.14 12.24
CA ALA A 111 -9.47 -19.75 13.42
C ALA A 111 -8.16 -19.06 13.82
N LYS A 112 -7.40 -18.52 12.85
CA LYS A 112 -6.16 -17.77 13.11
C LYS A 112 -6.41 -16.34 13.61
N LYS A 113 -7.60 -15.77 13.39
CA LYS A 113 -7.97 -14.39 13.79
C LYS A 113 -8.63 -14.30 15.17
N GLY A 114 -8.92 -15.45 15.81
CA GLY A 114 -9.51 -15.50 17.15
C GLY A 114 -10.81 -14.73 17.27
N GLU A 115 -10.98 -13.99 18.36
CA GLU A 115 -12.21 -13.25 18.70
C GLU A 115 -12.69 -12.29 17.59
N SER A 116 -11.77 -11.66 16.86
CA SER A 116 -12.15 -10.77 15.73
C SER A 116 -12.80 -11.54 14.59
N GLY A 117 -12.39 -12.79 14.33
CA GLY A 117 -13.01 -13.66 13.34
C GLY A 117 -14.44 -14.05 13.74
N ASP A 118 -14.64 -14.35 15.03
CA ASP A 118 -15.96 -14.69 15.57
C ASP A 118 -16.95 -13.52 15.45
N ILE A 119 -16.49 -12.28 15.68
CA ILE A 119 -17.32 -11.07 15.53
C ILE A 119 -17.84 -10.96 14.10
N GLY A 120 -16.97 -11.08 13.10
CA GLY A 120 -17.37 -11.01 11.69
C GLY A 120 -18.37 -12.11 11.32
N MET A 121 -18.14 -13.34 11.77
CA MET A 121 -19.00 -14.49 11.47
C MET A 121 -20.40 -14.34 12.08
N ARG A 122 -20.48 -13.98 13.37
CA ARG A 122 -21.78 -13.75 14.04
C ARG A 122 -22.58 -12.64 13.38
N ALA A 123 -21.92 -11.55 12.98
CA ALA A 123 -22.58 -10.43 12.31
C ALA A 123 -23.12 -10.84 10.92
N MET A 124 -22.33 -11.56 10.11
CA MET A 124 -22.79 -12.09 8.82
C MET A 124 -23.96 -13.05 8.97
N ASP A 125 -23.91 -13.96 9.94
CA ASP A 125 -24.99 -14.91 10.20
C ASP A 125 -26.28 -14.20 10.62
N ALA A 126 -26.18 -13.24 11.55
CA ALA A 126 -27.32 -12.44 12.00
C ALA A 126 -27.98 -11.69 10.83
N VAL A 127 -27.19 -11.04 9.97
CA VAL A 127 -27.70 -10.28 8.83
C VAL A 127 -28.32 -11.18 7.76
N ALA A 128 -27.68 -12.30 7.43
CA ALA A 128 -28.16 -13.19 6.38
C ALA A 128 -29.38 -14.03 6.79
N GLN A 129 -29.53 -14.35 8.08
CA GLN A 129 -30.69 -15.07 8.59
C GLN A 129 -31.88 -14.16 8.90
N LYS A 130 -31.69 -12.83 8.89
CA LYS A 130 -32.78 -11.86 9.09
C LYS A 130 -33.87 -12.08 8.04
N GLN A 131 -35.03 -12.56 8.48
CA GLN A 131 -36.24 -12.63 7.66
C GLN A 131 -36.86 -11.24 7.58
N VAL A 132 -37.10 -10.77 6.37
CA VAL A 132 -37.68 -9.46 6.11
C VAL A 132 -38.98 -9.65 5.32
N PRO A 133 -40.12 -9.12 5.77
CA PRO A 133 -41.38 -9.20 5.05
C PRO A 133 -41.28 -8.58 3.64
N LEU A 134 -41.96 -9.19 2.66
CA LEU A 134 -41.99 -8.67 1.28
C LEU A 134 -42.55 -7.23 1.18
N SER A 135 -43.36 -6.81 2.16
CA SER A 135 -43.89 -5.44 2.25
C SER A 135 -42.80 -4.39 2.45
N GLU A 136 -41.62 -4.76 2.97
CA GLU A 136 -40.50 -3.84 3.19
C GLU A 136 -39.62 -3.65 1.95
N ALA A 137 -39.91 -4.34 0.84
CA ALA A 137 -39.08 -4.29 -0.37
C ALA A 137 -38.91 -2.86 -0.92
N ALA A 138 -39.97 -2.05 -0.87
CA ALA A 138 -39.92 -0.65 -1.30
C ALA A 138 -39.02 0.21 -0.40
N THR A 139 -39.10 0.02 0.91
CA THR A 139 -38.28 0.73 1.91
C THR A 139 -36.80 0.40 1.75
N TYR A 140 -36.46 -0.88 1.53
CA TYR A 140 -35.09 -1.31 1.28
C TYR A 140 -34.52 -0.69 -0.01
N LEU A 141 -35.30 -0.66 -1.09
CA LEU A 141 -34.91 0.01 -2.33
C LEU A 141 -34.70 1.52 -2.13
N GLU A 142 -35.58 2.18 -1.36
CA GLU A 142 -35.47 3.61 -1.04
C GLU A 142 -34.21 3.91 -0.23
N HIS A 143 -33.91 3.12 0.80
CA HIS A 143 -32.70 3.28 1.59
C HIS A 143 -31.42 3.12 0.76
N ALA A 144 -31.38 2.11 -0.12
CA ALA A 144 -30.28 1.95 -1.08
C ALA A 144 -30.14 3.18 -2.00
N ALA A 145 -31.25 3.70 -2.52
CA ALA A 145 -31.25 4.88 -3.38
C ALA A 145 -30.77 6.15 -2.67
N ILE A 146 -31.16 6.35 -1.40
CA ILE A 146 -30.69 7.48 -0.57
C ILE A 146 -29.17 7.39 -0.37
N TRP A 147 -28.66 6.20 -0.03
CA TRP A 147 -27.23 6.01 0.18
C TRP A 147 -26.43 6.26 -1.11
N VAL A 148 -26.87 5.69 -2.24
CA VAL A 148 -26.20 5.84 -3.54
C VAL A 148 -26.19 7.30 -4.00
N LYS A 149 -27.27 8.03 -3.75
CA LYS A 149 -27.34 9.48 -4.04
C LYS A 149 -26.33 10.28 -3.22
N ALA A 150 -26.07 9.88 -1.97
CA ALA A 150 -25.07 10.51 -1.12
C ALA A 150 -23.62 10.11 -1.49
N HIS A 151 -23.42 8.98 -2.17
CA HIS A 151 -22.10 8.42 -2.50
C HIS A 151 -21.98 8.02 -3.99
N PRO A 152 -22.12 8.98 -4.93
CA PRO A 152 -22.22 8.68 -6.36
C PRO A 152 -20.97 8.03 -6.98
N THR A 153 -19.82 8.12 -6.31
CA THR A 153 -18.55 7.54 -6.78
C THR A 153 -18.29 6.12 -6.27
N GLU A 154 -19.07 5.65 -5.29
CA GLU A 154 -18.89 4.34 -4.65
C GLU A 154 -19.64 3.24 -5.43
N LEU A 155 -19.19 2.98 -6.66
CA LEU A 155 -19.89 2.11 -7.62
C LEU A 155 -19.96 0.65 -7.15
N LEU A 156 -18.91 0.13 -6.52
CA LEU A 156 -18.91 -1.22 -5.94
C LEU A 156 -19.94 -1.33 -4.81
N GLN A 157 -19.98 -0.37 -3.90
CA GLN A 157 -20.93 -0.36 -2.78
C GLN A 157 -22.38 -0.15 -3.26
N SER A 158 -22.56 0.66 -4.31
CA SER A 158 -23.86 0.85 -4.97
C SER A 158 -24.38 -0.48 -5.55
N ALA A 159 -23.52 -1.25 -6.22
CA ALA A 159 -23.87 -2.57 -6.70
C ALA A 159 -24.22 -3.54 -5.55
N ILE A 160 -23.49 -3.47 -4.44
CA ILE A 160 -23.73 -4.28 -3.24
C ILE A 160 -25.12 -4.04 -2.65
N LEU A 161 -25.46 -2.77 -2.43
CA LEU A 161 -26.73 -2.35 -1.87
C LEU A 161 -27.91 -2.84 -2.71
N TYR A 162 -27.87 -2.60 -4.02
CA TYR A 162 -28.96 -3.02 -4.89
C TYR A 162 -29.03 -4.55 -5.07
N LEU A 163 -27.90 -5.27 -5.04
CA LEU A 163 -27.91 -6.73 -5.08
C LEU A 163 -28.55 -7.35 -3.84
N GLU A 164 -28.31 -6.80 -2.64
CA GLU A 164 -29.01 -7.26 -1.44
C GLU A 164 -30.54 -7.16 -1.61
N VAL A 165 -31.05 -6.01 -2.06
CA VAL A 165 -32.49 -5.80 -2.28
C VAL A 165 -33.05 -6.76 -3.34
N ALA A 166 -32.34 -6.92 -4.46
CA ALA A 166 -32.76 -7.82 -5.54
C ALA A 166 -32.88 -9.27 -5.07
N GLU A 167 -31.95 -9.72 -4.22
CA GLU A 167 -31.89 -11.10 -3.75
C GLU A 167 -32.76 -11.37 -2.53
N ARG A 168 -33.02 -10.38 -1.67
CA ARG A 168 -33.97 -10.51 -0.55
C ARG A 168 -35.42 -10.50 -1.00
N PHE A 169 -35.74 -9.79 -2.08
CA PHE A 169 -37.13 -9.59 -2.54
C PHE A 169 -37.35 -10.07 -3.99
N PRO A 170 -37.02 -11.34 -4.32
CA PRO A 170 -37.17 -11.85 -5.68
C PRO A 170 -38.63 -11.80 -6.13
N GLY A 171 -38.86 -11.39 -7.38
CA GLY A 171 -40.20 -11.32 -7.98
C GLY A 171 -41.04 -10.10 -7.58
N THR A 172 -40.57 -9.25 -6.65
CA THR A 172 -41.23 -7.97 -6.34
C THR A 172 -40.84 -6.88 -7.36
N PRO A 173 -41.64 -5.82 -7.55
CA PRO A 173 -41.25 -4.68 -8.36
C PRO A 173 -39.95 -4.02 -7.88
N ALA A 174 -39.79 -3.88 -6.55
CA ALA A 174 -38.61 -3.28 -5.95
C ALA A 174 -37.35 -4.15 -6.14
N GLY A 175 -37.45 -5.48 -5.98
CA GLY A 175 -36.34 -6.39 -6.26
C GLY A 175 -35.94 -6.42 -7.73
N THR A 176 -36.92 -6.33 -8.65
CA THR A 176 -36.65 -6.25 -10.10
C THR A 176 -35.93 -4.96 -10.47
N GLU A 177 -36.38 -3.82 -9.94
CA GLU A 177 -35.74 -2.53 -10.14
C GLU A 177 -34.33 -2.48 -9.53
N ALA A 178 -34.16 -2.99 -8.31
CA ALA A 178 -32.86 -3.12 -7.68
C ALA A 178 -31.90 -3.98 -8.54
N GLY A 179 -32.38 -5.09 -9.10
CA GLY A 179 -31.57 -5.93 -9.99
C GLY A 179 -31.04 -5.19 -11.22
N LYS A 180 -31.86 -4.33 -11.83
CA LYS A 180 -31.40 -3.48 -12.95
C LYS A 180 -30.32 -2.49 -12.51
N ARG A 181 -30.55 -1.78 -11.40
CA ARG A 181 -29.59 -0.80 -10.88
C ARG A 181 -28.27 -1.42 -10.43
N ALA A 182 -28.32 -2.64 -9.89
CA ALA A 182 -27.14 -3.42 -9.58
C ALA A 182 -26.30 -3.70 -10.83
N VAL A 183 -26.94 -4.15 -11.93
CA VAL A 183 -26.26 -4.38 -13.21
C VAL A 183 -25.67 -3.09 -13.78
N ASP A 184 -26.44 -1.99 -13.74
CA ASP A 184 -25.96 -0.69 -14.21
C ASP A 184 -24.73 -0.22 -13.41
N ALA A 185 -24.76 -0.34 -12.08
CA ALA A 185 -23.64 0.00 -11.21
C ALA A 185 -22.40 -0.89 -11.48
N GLN A 186 -22.60 -2.18 -11.74
CA GLN A 186 -21.51 -3.09 -12.14
C GLN A 186 -20.92 -2.72 -13.51
N GLN A 187 -21.76 -2.38 -14.48
CA GLN A 187 -21.30 -1.92 -15.80
C GLN A 187 -20.52 -0.61 -15.70
N GLN A 188 -20.98 0.33 -14.88
CA GLN A 188 -20.26 1.57 -14.60
C GLN A 188 -18.94 1.29 -13.88
N LEU A 189 -18.89 0.35 -12.93
CA LEU A 189 -17.65 -0.05 -12.26
C LEU A 189 -16.65 -0.65 -13.26
N MET A 190 -17.10 -1.55 -14.14
CA MET A 190 -16.25 -2.13 -15.19
C MET A 190 -15.77 -1.08 -16.18
N LYS A 191 -16.64 -0.16 -16.58
CA LYS A 191 -16.29 0.96 -17.45
C LYS A 191 -15.27 1.88 -16.79
N ALA A 192 -15.48 2.27 -15.53
CA ALA A 192 -14.54 3.10 -14.77
C ALA A 192 -13.19 2.40 -14.57
N ALA A 193 -13.18 1.08 -14.33
CA ALA A 193 -11.96 0.28 -14.26
C ALA A 193 -11.23 0.24 -15.61
N SER A 194 -11.95 0.13 -16.72
CA SER A 194 -11.39 0.19 -18.08
C SER A 194 -10.84 1.58 -18.42
N GLU A 195 -11.59 2.64 -18.07
CA GLU A 195 -11.20 4.03 -18.31
C GLU A 195 -10.00 4.42 -17.46
N SER A 196 -10.00 4.08 -16.16
CA SER A 196 -8.86 4.22 -15.25
C SER A 196 -7.63 3.49 -15.80
N LYS A 197 -7.81 2.24 -16.22
CA LYS A 197 -6.76 1.49 -16.90
C LYS A 197 -6.28 2.23 -18.13
N SER A 198 -7.14 2.92 -18.91
CA SER A 198 -6.81 3.67 -20.14
C SER A 198 -6.20 5.07 -19.94
N THR A 199 -6.30 5.66 -18.75
CA THR A 199 -5.77 7.01 -18.49
C THR A 199 -4.24 7.05 -18.41
N THR A 200 -3.65 8.17 -18.83
CA THR A 200 -2.23 8.48 -18.68
C THR A 200 -2.05 9.58 -17.62
N LEU A 201 -0.80 9.84 -17.20
CA LEU A 201 -0.47 11.00 -16.35
C LEU A 201 -0.93 12.35 -16.95
N PHE A 202 -1.18 12.42 -18.26
CA PHE A 202 -1.62 13.65 -18.94
C PHE A 202 -3.14 13.72 -19.16
N SER A 203 -3.84 12.58 -19.06
CA SER A 203 -5.30 12.51 -19.27
C SER A 203 -6.08 12.20 -17.99
N ARG A 204 -5.41 11.79 -16.91
CA ARG A 204 -6.08 11.48 -15.64
C ARG A 204 -6.70 12.75 -15.03
N PRO A 205 -7.94 12.68 -14.53
CA PRO A 205 -8.48 13.77 -13.73
C PRO A 205 -7.64 13.91 -12.46
N VAL A 206 -7.22 15.14 -12.16
CA VAL A 206 -6.58 15.45 -10.88
C VAL A 206 -7.63 15.28 -9.80
N GLY A 207 -7.33 14.51 -8.75
CA GLY A 207 -8.25 14.22 -7.64
C GLY A 207 -8.51 15.44 -6.75
N ILE A 208 -9.16 16.46 -7.31
CA ILE A 208 -9.49 17.70 -6.60
C ILE A 208 -10.71 17.42 -5.72
N GLU A 209 -10.48 17.18 -4.43
CA GLU A 209 -11.56 17.04 -3.45
C GLU A 209 -12.18 18.41 -3.15
N ALA A 210 -13.47 18.56 -3.46
CA ALA A 210 -14.21 19.79 -3.19
C ALA A 210 -14.20 20.13 -1.69
N GLY A 211 -13.90 21.39 -1.35
CA GLY A 211 -13.91 21.89 0.03
C GLY A 211 -12.64 21.66 0.86
N LYS A 212 -11.59 21.03 0.29
CA LYS A 212 -10.31 20.81 1.00
C LYS A 212 -9.16 21.72 0.57
N ARG A 213 -9.35 22.54 -0.47
CA ARG A 213 -8.37 23.50 -0.94
C ARG A 213 -8.33 24.72 -0.03
N VAL A 214 -7.16 25.33 0.09
CA VAL A 214 -6.96 26.60 0.80
C VAL A 214 -6.64 27.70 -0.19
N PRO A 215 -6.90 28.98 0.12
CA PRO A 215 -6.50 30.08 -0.75
C PRO A 215 -5.00 30.05 -1.08
N LEU A 216 -4.63 30.35 -2.32
CA LEU A 216 -3.24 30.51 -2.70
C LEU A 216 -2.58 31.60 -1.82
N PRO A 217 -1.42 31.32 -1.17
CA PRO A 217 -0.75 32.30 -0.31
C PRO A 217 -0.42 33.59 -1.06
N ALA A 218 -0.43 34.73 -0.35
CA ALA A 218 -0.10 36.02 -0.96
C ALA A 218 1.37 36.05 -1.41
N ALA A 219 1.72 36.87 -2.42
CA ALA A 219 3.06 36.91 -2.99
C ALA A 219 4.19 37.18 -1.96
N ALA A 220 3.91 37.99 -0.93
CA ALA A 220 4.83 38.23 0.18
C ALA A 220 5.08 36.94 0.98
N GLU A 221 4.02 36.20 1.33
CA GLU A 221 4.11 34.93 2.06
C GLU A 221 4.84 33.85 1.25
N GLN A 222 4.62 33.82 -0.07
CA GLN A 222 5.35 32.92 -0.98
C GLN A 222 6.85 33.22 -0.96
N THR A 223 7.23 34.50 -0.95
CA THR A 223 8.63 34.96 -0.92
C THR A 223 9.29 34.58 0.41
N GLU A 224 8.60 34.82 1.52
CA GLU A 224 9.07 34.45 2.86
C GLU A 224 9.20 32.93 3.02
N ALA A 225 8.22 32.17 2.53
CA ALA A 225 8.27 30.71 2.55
C ALA A 225 9.45 30.17 1.72
N ALA A 226 9.70 30.72 0.53
CA ALA A 226 10.85 30.33 -0.29
C ALA A 226 12.18 30.64 0.40
N ALA A 227 12.29 31.78 1.09
CA ALA A 227 13.46 32.13 1.90
C ALA A 227 13.64 31.15 3.08
N LEU A 228 12.55 30.79 3.75
CA LEU A 228 12.56 29.82 4.84
C LEU A 228 12.99 28.43 4.36
N VAL A 229 12.47 27.95 3.23
CA VAL A 229 12.91 26.68 2.62
C VAL A 229 14.42 26.71 2.34
N LYS A 230 14.92 27.77 1.70
CA LYS A 230 16.37 27.91 1.43
C LYS A 230 17.21 27.93 2.70
N LYS A 231 16.73 28.58 3.77
CA LYS A 231 17.39 28.60 5.07
C LYS A 231 17.41 27.22 5.72
N THR A 232 16.28 26.50 5.72
CA THR A 232 16.13 25.17 6.32
C THR A 232 17.02 24.14 5.64
N TYR A 233 17.11 24.18 4.31
CA TYR A 233 17.89 23.21 3.51
C TYR A 233 19.24 23.80 3.02
N ALA A 234 19.79 24.79 3.72
CA ALA A 234 20.96 25.54 3.26
C ALA A 234 22.19 24.66 2.95
N ALA A 235 22.38 23.56 3.70
CA ALA A 235 23.48 22.63 3.46
C ALA A 235 23.32 21.86 2.13
N GLN A 236 22.09 21.43 1.82
CA GLN A 236 21.76 20.72 0.59
C GLN A 236 21.82 21.66 -0.63
N PHE A 237 21.39 22.91 -0.47
CA PHE A 237 21.48 23.95 -1.52
C PHE A 237 22.91 24.25 -1.97
N LYS A 238 23.93 24.00 -1.14
CA LYS A 238 25.34 24.14 -1.52
C LYS A 238 25.77 23.10 -2.55
N LYS A 239 25.06 21.96 -2.67
CA LYS A 239 25.35 20.90 -3.65
C LYS A 239 24.60 21.19 -4.95
N SER A 240 25.21 21.99 -5.82
CA SER A 240 24.57 22.52 -7.03
C SER A 240 24.67 21.60 -8.26
N ASP A 241 25.41 20.50 -8.17
CA ASP A 241 25.52 19.48 -9.22
C ASP A 241 24.21 18.69 -9.39
N ALA A 242 24.06 17.96 -10.51
CA ALA A 242 22.82 17.25 -10.82
C ALA A 242 22.40 16.27 -9.71
N LYS A 243 23.37 15.56 -9.12
CA LYS A 243 23.15 14.63 -8.01
C LYS A 243 22.70 15.37 -6.74
N GLY A 244 23.39 16.45 -6.37
CA GLY A 244 23.00 17.29 -5.23
C GLY A 244 21.59 17.87 -5.35
N ARG A 245 21.22 18.35 -6.55
CA ARG A 245 19.86 18.84 -6.83
C ARG A 245 18.82 17.74 -6.74
N LEU A 246 19.11 16.54 -7.25
CA LEU A 246 18.20 15.40 -7.21
C LEU A 246 17.92 14.96 -5.76
N ALA A 247 18.96 14.85 -4.95
CA ALA A 247 18.84 14.52 -3.52
C ALA A 247 17.98 15.55 -2.78
N LEU A 248 18.22 16.86 -3.00
CA LEU A 248 17.40 17.92 -2.41
C LEU A 248 15.94 17.87 -2.89
N MET A 249 15.71 17.64 -4.18
CA MET A 249 14.36 17.51 -4.74
C MET A 249 13.58 16.36 -4.09
N ARG A 250 14.21 15.19 -3.96
CA ARG A 250 13.63 14.03 -3.26
C ARG A 250 13.32 14.33 -1.80
N ARG A 251 14.24 15.03 -1.12
CA ARG A 251 14.05 15.43 0.28
C ARG A 251 12.88 16.39 0.45
N LEU A 252 12.80 17.45 -0.36
CA LEU A 252 11.68 18.40 -0.34
C LEU A 252 10.35 17.69 -0.61
N TRP A 253 10.32 16.79 -1.59
CA TRP A 253 9.13 16.00 -1.89
C TRP A 253 8.69 15.13 -0.70
N ALA A 254 9.64 14.45 -0.04
CA ALA A 254 9.36 13.61 1.12
C ALA A 254 8.87 14.42 2.35
N ASP A 255 9.39 15.63 2.53
CA ASP A 255 9.01 16.52 3.65
C ASP A 255 7.70 17.29 3.35
N ALA A 256 7.23 17.35 2.10
CA ALA A 256 6.07 18.15 1.70
C ALA A 256 4.78 17.79 2.47
N PRO A 257 4.38 16.50 2.62
CA PRO A 257 3.15 16.14 3.33
C PRO A 257 3.09 16.66 4.77
N ALA A 258 4.23 16.67 5.48
CA ALA A 258 4.31 17.17 6.85
C ALA A 258 4.04 18.69 6.97
N ASN A 259 4.15 19.41 5.85
CA ASN A 259 3.92 20.84 5.80
C ASN A 259 2.52 21.22 5.27
N ARG A 260 1.66 20.24 4.92
CA ARG A 260 0.36 20.50 4.25
C ARG A 260 -0.57 21.44 5.03
N THR A 261 -0.48 21.47 6.36
CA THR A 261 -1.26 22.38 7.21
C THR A 261 -0.71 23.81 7.25
N ARG A 262 0.51 24.04 6.75
CA ARG A 262 1.21 25.33 6.71
C ARG A 262 1.22 25.85 5.27
N ALA A 263 0.09 26.38 4.80
CA ALA A 263 -0.17 26.75 3.41
C ALA A 263 1.03 27.42 2.68
N ALA A 264 1.55 28.53 3.22
CA ALA A 264 2.69 29.24 2.62
C ALA A 264 3.96 28.37 2.53
N LEU A 265 4.30 27.64 3.59
CA LEU A 265 5.47 26.76 3.60
C LEU A 265 5.30 25.57 2.66
N TYR A 266 4.11 24.96 2.61
CA TYR A 266 3.80 23.88 1.68
C TYR A 266 3.94 24.33 0.22
N HIS A 267 3.39 25.50 -0.11
CA HIS A 267 3.58 26.14 -1.40
C HIS A 267 5.06 26.36 -1.71
N GLY A 268 5.83 26.91 -0.77
CA GLY A 268 7.27 27.13 -0.92
C GLY A 268 8.07 25.84 -1.16
N VAL A 269 7.73 24.75 -0.46
CA VAL A 269 8.38 23.44 -0.63
C VAL A 269 8.08 22.86 -2.01
N LEU A 270 6.81 22.87 -2.45
CA LEU A 270 6.39 22.32 -3.75
C LEU A 270 6.95 23.13 -4.93
N THR A 271 6.91 24.46 -4.86
CA THR A 271 7.47 25.33 -5.92
C THR A 271 8.98 25.18 -6.06
N GLU A 272 9.70 25.04 -4.94
CA GLU A 272 11.14 24.80 -4.98
C GLU A 272 11.47 23.37 -5.47
N CYS A 273 10.65 22.37 -5.12
CA CYS A 273 10.73 21.03 -5.69
C CYS A 273 10.54 21.05 -7.21
N LEU A 274 9.51 21.74 -7.71
CA LEU A 274 9.24 21.95 -9.14
C LEU A 274 10.42 22.62 -9.85
N ARG A 275 11.01 23.65 -9.24
CA ARG A 275 12.18 24.36 -9.78
C ARG A 275 13.42 23.45 -9.87
N LEU A 276 13.58 22.50 -8.95
CA LEU A 276 14.66 21.51 -9.00
C LEU A 276 14.38 20.41 -10.02
N ALA A 277 13.12 19.99 -10.16
CA ALA A 277 12.68 19.04 -11.18
C ALA A 277 12.95 19.58 -12.60
N GLU A 278 12.62 20.85 -12.85
CA GLU A 278 12.96 21.56 -14.11
C GLU A 278 14.47 21.49 -14.39
N LYS A 279 15.32 21.85 -13.42
CA LYS A 279 16.78 21.83 -13.57
C LYS A 279 17.40 20.43 -13.71
N ASN A 280 16.68 19.39 -13.33
CA ASN A 280 17.12 18.00 -13.43
C ASN A 280 16.47 17.24 -14.58
N GLU A 281 15.63 17.90 -15.37
CA GLU A 281 14.87 17.26 -16.45
C GLU A 281 13.99 16.10 -15.94
N ASP A 282 13.44 16.21 -14.73
CA ASP A 282 12.53 15.24 -14.13
C ASP A 282 11.07 15.60 -14.45
N TYR A 283 10.61 15.18 -15.64
CA TYR A 283 9.25 15.45 -16.12
C TYR A 283 8.18 14.81 -15.24
N ALA A 284 8.47 13.68 -14.61
CA ALA A 284 7.53 13.02 -13.73
C ALA A 284 7.27 13.87 -12.48
N LYS A 285 8.35 14.41 -11.88
CA LYS A 285 8.23 15.29 -10.71
C LYS A 285 7.62 16.65 -11.05
N ILE A 286 7.82 17.18 -12.26
CA ILE A 286 7.10 18.38 -12.75
C ILE A 286 5.58 18.17 -12.72
N ILE A 287 5.10 17.04 -13.25
CA ILE A 287 3.67 16.70 -13.25
C ILE A 287 3.16 16.58 -11.81
N GLU A 288 3.83 15.81 -10.97
CA GLU A 288 3.42 15.57 -9.57
C GLU A 288 3.40 16.85 -8.71
N CYS A 289 4.37 17.75 -8.89
CA CYS A 289 4.39 19.02 -8.16
C CYS A 289 3.24 19.94 -8.61
N THR A 290 2.98 20.03 -9.92
CA THR A 290 1.86 20.85 -10.44
C THR A 290 0.50 20.28 -10.01
N GLU A 291 0.34 18.96 -9.99
CA GLU A 291 -0.84 18.30 -9.42
C GLU A 291 -1.01 18.59 -7.93
N SER A 292 0.04 18.47 -7.14
CA SER A 292 -0.01 18.74 -5.70
C SER A 292 -0.34 20.20 -5.39
N LEU A 293 0.13 21.14 -6.20
CA LEU A 293 -0.22 22.56 -6.09
C LEU A 293 -1.70 22.79 -6.44
N GLY A 294 -2.20 22.22 -7.54
CA GLY A 294 -3.60 22.35 -7.94
C GLY A 294 -4.59 21.66 -7.00
N ASP A 295 -4.17 20.55 -6.38
CA ASP A 295 -4.92 19.84 -5.33
C ASP A 295 -5.01 20.64 -4.03
N ALA A 296 -4.00 21.45 -3.72
CA ALA A 296 -3.93 22.13 -2.44
C ALA A 296 -4.48 23.56 -2.46
N PHE A 297 -4.31 24.29 -3.57
CA PHE A 297 -4.55 25.73 -3.61
C PHE A 297 -5.68 26.15 -4.55
N GLU A 298 -6.64 26.90 -4.01
CA GLU A 298 -7.64 27.59 -4.82
C GLU A 298 -6.99 28.71 -5.64
N GLY A 299 -7.42 28.87 -6.89
CA GLY A 299 -6.86 29.87 -7.80
C GLY A 299 -5.52 29.49 -8.44
N PHE A 300 -4.93 28.34 -8.10
CA PHE A 300 -3.75 27.83 -8.80
C PHE A 300 -4.15 27.19 -10.15
N ASP A 301 -3.66 27.77 -11.25
CA ASP A 301 -3.86 27.20 -12.59
C ASP A 301 -2.78 26.16 -12.90
N LEU A 302 -3.08 24.91 -12.56
CA LEU A 302 -2.23 23.76 -12.81
C LEU A 302 -1.87 23.59 -14.29
N ALA A 303 -2.84 23.79 -15.19
CA ALA A 303 -2.64 23.55 -16.61
C ALA A 303 -1.71 24.61 -17.19
N ALA A 304 -1.93 25.88 -16.83
CA ALA A 304 -1.06 26.98 -17.25
C ALA A 304 0.37 26.82 -16.69
N GLU A 305 0.53 26.51 -15.40
CA GLU A 305 1.86 26.37 -14.81
C GLU A 305 2.63 25.19 -15.40
N ARG A 306 1.98 24.04 -15.60
CA ARG A 306 2.61 22.87 -16.23
C ARG A 306 3.08 23.18 -17.65
N LYS A 307 2.24 23.84 -18.45
CA LYS A 307 2.60 24.27 -19.81
C LYS A 307 3.74 25.30 -19.79
N ALA A 308 3.74 26.23 -18.84
CA ALA A 308 4.80 27.22 -18.70
C ALA A 308 6.16 26.57 -18.39
N VAL A 309 6.20 25.65 -17.42
CA VAL A 309 7.43 24.92 -17.05
C VAL A 309 7.95 24.09 -18.24
N LEU A 310 7.09 23.28 -18.86
CA LEU A 310 7.47 22.46 -20.02
C LEU A 310 7.87 23.32 -21.22
N GLY A 311 7.21 24.46 -21.43
CA GLY A 311 7.50 25.43 -22.47
C GLY A 311 8.90 26.05 -22.34
N ARG A 312 9.35 26.39 -21.12
CA ARG A 312 10.72 26.84 -20.87
C ARG A 312 11.78 25.80 -21.24
N MET A 313 11.39 24.52 -21.26
CA MET A 313 12.25 23.38 -21.59
C MET A 313 12.07 22.88 -23.03
N ALA A 314 11.26 23.54 -23.87
CA ALA A 314 10.83 23.03 -25.18
C ALA A 314 11.95 22.72 -26.19
N GLY A 315 13.18 23.19 -25.95
CA GLY A 315 14.37 22.75 -26.69
C GLY A 315 14.74 21.27 -26.47
N LYS A 316 14.17 20.61 -25.46
CA LYS A 316 14.33 19.18 -25.18
C LYS A 316 13.18 18.40 -25.81
N ALA A 317 13.50 17.32 -26.52
CA ALA A 317 12.50 16.51 -27.22
C ALA A 317 11.39 15.98 -26.29
N VAL A 318 11.74 15.52 -25.09
CA VAL A 318 10.78 15.02 -24.09
C VAL A 318 9.90 16.15 -23.55
N ALA A 319 10.45 17.34 -23.29
CA ALA A 319 9.67 18.50 -22.87
C ALA A 319 8.65 18.92 -23.93
N LYS A 320 9.07 18.98 -25.19
CA LYS A 320 8.18 19.30 -26.32
C LYS A 320 7.05 18.28 -26.46
N ALA A 321 7.37 16.99 -26.35
CA ALA A 321 6.36 15.92 -26.39
C ALA A 321 5.41 15.98 -25.18
N ALA A 322 5.93 16.18 -23.97
CA ALA A 322 5.11 16.34 -22.76
C ALA A 322 4.19 17.57 -22.84
N LEU A 323 4.67 18.67 -23.45
CA LEU A 323 3.85 19.84 -23.72
C LEU A 323 2.71 19.51 -24.70
N GLN A 324 3.01 18.79 -25.78
CA GLN A 324 1.98 18.31 -26.72
C GLN A 324 0.93 17.43 -26.01
N LEU A 325 1.36 16.55 -25.10
CA LEU A 325 0.43 15.70 -24.34
C LEU A 325 -0.45 16.49 -23.36
N CYS A 326 -0.06 17.71 -22.96
CA CYS A 326 -0.94 18.59 -22.18
C CYS A 326 -2.14 19.11 -23.00
N ASP A 327 -2.01 19.16 -24.33
CA ASP A 327 -3.07 19.60 -25.25
C ASP A 327 -3.78 18.42 -25.92
N THR A 328 -3.02 17.38 -26.27
CA THR A 328 -3.50 16.18 -26.96
C THR A 328 -2.93 14.94 -26.26
N PRO A 329 -3.55 14.50 -25.15
CA PRO A 329 -3.03 13.39 -24.34
C PRO A 329 -2.92 12.04 -25.07
N THR A 330 -3.59 11.89 -26.21
CA THR A 330 -3.61 10.69 -27.05
C THR A 330 -2.70 10.78 -28.28
N ASP A 331 -1.89 11.85 -28.42
CA ASP A 331 -0.98 11.99 -29.55
C ASP A 331 0.03 10.81 -29.59
N PRO A 332 0.06 9.99 -30.65
CA PRO A 332 0.85 8.76 -30.62
C PRO A 332 2.36 9.01 -30.53
N ALA A 333 2.88 9.95 -31.33
CA ALA A 333 4.30 10.24 -31.37
C ALA A 333 4.81 10.81 -30.03
N ALA A 334 4.04 11.72 -29.42
CA ALA A 334 4.38 12.29 -28.13
C ALA A 334 4.30 11.25 -27.00
N ASN A 335 3.29 10.37 -27.02
CA ASN A 335 3.18 9.26 -26.07
C ASN A 335 4.37 8.30 -26.16
N GLU A 336 4.86 8.00 -27.36
CA GLU A 336 6.07 7.20 -27.54
C GLU A 336 7.29 7.87 -26.92
N VAL A 337 7.53 9.15 -27.24
CA VAL A 337 8.71 9.90 -26.74
C VAL A 337 8.70 9.99 -25.22
N VAL A 338 7.57 10.38 -24.62
CA VAL A 338 7.46 10.54 -23.17
C VAL A 338 7.47 9.17 -22.49
N GLY A 339 6.73 8.18 -23.01
CA GLY A 339 6.71 6.82 -22.49
C GLY A 339 8.08 6.15 -22.45
N ARG A 340 8.90 6.34 -23.51
CA ARG A 340 10.30 5.88 -23.54
C ARG A 340 11.14 6.54 -22.46
N TRP A 341 10.99 7.85 -22.24
CA TRP A 341 11.69 8.53 -21.16
C TRP A 341 11.28 7.99 -19.78
N PHE A 342 9.99 7.76 -19.55
CA PHE A 342 9.49 7.17 -18.30
C PHE A 342 10.04 5.75 -18.08
N ALA A 343 10.09 4.91 -19.11
CA ALA A 343 10.61 3.55 -19.02
C ALA A 343 12.14 3.53 -18.82
N PHE A 344 12.88 4.30 -19.60
CA PHE A 344 14.32 4.11 -19.75
C PHE A 344 15.13 4.97 -18.80
N THR A 345 14.68 6.20 -18.57
CA THR A 345 15.35 7.19 -17.73
C THR A 345 14.75 7.22 -16.34
N ALA A 346 13.44 7.40 -16.23
CA ALA A 346 12.79 7.50 -14.92
C ALA A 346 12.55 6.14 -14.24
N LYS A 347 12.67 5.03 -14.99
CA LYS A 347 12.37 3.66 -14.55
C LYS A 347 10.95 3.46 -13.99
N ARG A 348 10.04 4.38 -14.33
CA ARG A 348 8.64 4.37 -13.89
C ARG A 348 7.80 3.60 -14.90
N TRP A 349 7.96 2.28 -14.91
CA TRP A 349 7.33 1.40 -15.90
C TRP A 349 5.81 1.48 -15.92
N ASN A 350 5.15 1.63 -14.76
CA ASN A 350 3.69 1.74 -14.71
C ASN A 350 3.19 2.96 -15.49
N ASP A 351 3.84 4.11 -15.32
CA ASP A 351 3.51 5.30 -16.10
C ASP A 351 3.91 5.12 -17.57
N ALA A 352 5.08 4.53 -17.82
CA ALA A 352 5.57 4.29 -19.16
C ALA A 352 4.62 3.45 -20.00
N VAL A 353 4.09 2.32 -19.49
CA VAL A 353 3.24 1.42 -20.28
C VAL A 353 1.87 2.03 -20.58
N THR A 354 1.36 2.90 -19.71
CA THR A 354 0.11 3.65 -19.99
C THR A 354 0.27 4.63 -21.15
N LEU A 355 1.46 5.22 -21.31
CA LEU A 355 1.82 6.07 -22.44
C LEU A 355 2.16 5.24 -23.68
N LEU A 356 3.03 4.24 -23.55
CA LEU A 356 3.57 3.47 -24.67
C LEU A 356 2.52 2.63 -25.39
N ARG A 357 1.43 2.21 -24.74
CA ARG A 357 0.32 1.57 -25.45
C ARG A 357 -0.46 2.51 -26.37
N LEU A 358 -0.29 3.83 -26.21
CA LEU A 358 -0.84 4.86 -27.09
C LEU A 358 0.19 5.31 -28.13
N ALA A 359 1.38 4.71 -28.16
CA ALA A 359 2.38 4.94 -29.21
C ALA A 359 1.84 4.52 -30.59
N PRO A 360 2.51 4.90 -31.69
CA PRO A 360 2.15 4.44 -33.03
C PRO A 360 2.07 2.92 -33.10
N ASP A 361 1.17 2.42 -33.95
CA ASP A 361 0.91 0.99 -34.09
C ASP A 361 2.21 0.22 -34.37
N GLY A 362 2.45 -0.82 -33.57
CA GLY A 362 3.64 -1.65 -33.73
C GLY A 362 4.01 -2.46 -32.49
N PRO A 363 5.15 -3.16 -32.54
CA PRO A 363 5.54 -4.10 -31.48
C PRO A 363 5.71 -3.45 -30.09
N LEU A 364 6.14 -2.19 -30.03
CA LEU A 364 6.28 -1.46 -28.77
C LEU A 364 4.93 -1.19 -28.11
N GLN A 365 3.97 -0.70 -28.89
CA GLN A 365 2.60 -0.46 -28.45
C GLN A 365 1.95 -1.75 -27.99
N SER A 366 2.08 -2.85 -28.75
CA SER A 366 1.50 -4.15 -28.38
C SER A 366 2.11 -4.72 -27.10
N ALA A 367 3.44 -4.64 -26.93
CA ALA A 367 4.10 -5.08 -25.70
C ALA A 367 3.64 -4.24 -24.49
N ALA A 368 3.55 -2.92 -24.64
CA ALA A 368 3.08 -2.02 -23.60
C ALA A 368 1.60 -2.25 -23.23
N ALA A 369 0.74 -2.54 -24.20
CA ALA A 369 -0.66 -2.85 -23.95
C ALA A 369 -0.82 -4.15 -23.16
N ALA A 370 -0.08 -5.20 -23.54
CA ALA A 370 -0.09 -6.48 -22.83
C ALA A 370 0.46 -6.33 -21.40
N ASP A 371 1.52 -5.55 -21.22
CA ASP A 371 2.09 -5.21 -19.92
C ASP A 371 1.10 -4.42 -19.04
N ALA A 372 0.49 -3.37 -19.58
CA ALA A 372 -0.48 -2.53 -18.89
C ALA A 372 -1.75 -3.29 -18.45
N SER A 373 -2.04 -4.45 -19.05
CA SER A 373 -3.14 -5.33 -18.62
C SER A 373 -2.88 -6.01 -17.27
N GLN A 374 -1.63 -6.02 -16.81
CA GLN A 374 -1.15 -6.64 -15.56
C GLN A 374 -1.54 -8.13 -15.44
N PRO A 375 -1.08 -8.99 -16.35
CA PRO A 375 -1.48 -10.40 -16.38
C PRO A 375 -1.14 -11.13 -15.08
N THR A 376 -2.09 -11.93 -14.59
CA THR A 376 -1.92 -12.75 -13.40
C THR A 376 -1.44 -14.17 -13.71
N GLU A 377 -1.75 -14.69 -14.89
CA GLU A 377 -1.42 -16.06 -15.29
C GLU A 377 0.06 -16.21 -15.69
N PRO A 378 0.77 -17.27 -15.25
CA PRO A 378 2.19 -17.47 -15.55
C PRO A 378 2.52 -17.42 -17.04
N ASP A 379 1.73 -18.09 -17.88
CA ASP A 379 1.98 -18.16 -19.33
C ASP A 379 1.79 -16.80 -20.01
N GLN A 380 0.81 -16.00 -19.57
CA GLN A 380 0.61 -14.64 -20.08
C GLN A 380 1.76 -13.73 -19.67
N ARG A 381 2.28 -13.87 -18.44
CA ARG A 381 3.48 -13.14 -17.99
C ARG A 381 4.71 -13.51 -18.83
N VAL A 382 4.88 -14.78 -19.20
CA VAL A 382 5.93 -15.21 -20.13
C VAL A 382 5.79 -14.51 -21.47
N GLN A 383 4.58 -14.48 -22.04
CA GLN A 383 4.33 -13.79 -23.33
C GLN A 383 4.67 -12.30 -23.28
N VAL A 384 4.34 -11.61 -22.19
CA VAL A 384 4.73 -10.20 -22.01
C VAL A 384 6.26 -10.07 -21.89
N GLY A 385 6.91 -10.95 -21.13
CA GLY A 385 8.36 -10.99 -21.02
C GLY A 385 9.04 -11.19 -22.38
N ASP A 386 8.54 -12.14 -23.18
CA ASP A 386 9.02 -12.43 -24.53
C ASP A 386 8.85 -11.25 -25.49
N ALA A 387 7.73 -10.52 -25.39
CA ALA A 387 7.50 -9.33 -26.21
C ALA A 387 8.55 -8.24 -25.94
N TRP A 388 8.85 -7.96 -24.67
CA TRP A 388 9.91 -7.03 -24.28
C TRP A 388 11.31 -7.54 -24.67
N TYR A 389 11.58 -8.82 -24.47
CA TYR A 389 12.85 -9.44 -24.85
C TYR A 389 13.09 -9.38 -26.38
N ALA A 390 12.04 -9.58 -27.19
CA ALA A 390 12.10 -9.44 -28.63
C ALA A 390 12.38 -7.99 -29.08
N LEU A 391 11.82 -6.98 -28.40
CA LEU A 391 12.15 -5.57 -28.62
C LEU A 391 13.62 -5.30 -28.30
N ALA A 392 14.13 -5.83 -27.18
CA ALA A 392 15.53 -5.69 -26.80
C ALA A 392 16.50 -6.23 -27.86
N LYS A 393 16.14 -7.32 -28.54
CA LYS A 393 16.94 -7.90 -29.63
C LYS A 393 16.99 -7.04 -30.90
N LYS A 394 16.00 -6.17 -31.10
CA LYS A 394 15.87 -5.34 -32.31
C LYS A 394 16.57 -3.99 -32.19
N THR A 395 16.91 -3.54 -30.98
CA THR A 395 17.61 -2.27 -30.75
C THR A 395 19.09 -2.49 -30.46
N SER A 396 19.94 -1.65 -31.06
CA SER A 396 21.37 -1.57 -30.76
C SER A 396 21.70 -0.49 -29.72
N ALA A 397 20.73 0.38 -29.38
CA ALA A 397 20.91 1.42 -28.38
C ALA A 397 20.98 0.81 -26.99
N LYS A 398 22.18 0.75 -26.40
CA LYS A 398 22.43 0.07 -25.12
C LYS A 398 21.44 0.47 -23.99
N PRO A 399 21.14 1.76 -23.75
CA PRO A 399 20.20 2.13 -22.67
C PRO A 399 18.78 1.59 -22.89
N GLU A 400 18.30 1.64 -24.14
CA GLU A 400 16.98 1.14 -24.52
C GLU A 400 16.94 -0.39 -24.43
N ARG A 401 17.96 -1.06 -25.00
CA ARG A 401 18.11 -2.51 -24.92
C ARG A 401 18.07 -2.99 -23.48
N LEU A 402 18.88 -2.39 -22.61
CA LEU A 402 18.92 -2.75 -21.19
C LEU A 402 17.58 -2.53 -20.51
N ALA A 403 16.86 -1.46 -20.82
CA ALA A 403 15.55 -1.22 -20.22
C ALA A 403 14.52 -2.29 -20.64
N PHE A 404 14.47 -2.67 -21.92
CA PHE A 404 13.62 -3.76 -22.37
C PHE A 404 13.99 -5.10 -21.72
N LEU A 405 15.29 -5.41 -21.58
CA LEU A 405 15.75 -6.60 -20.87
C LEU A 405 15.34 -6.56 -19.38
N SER A 406 15.46 -5.41 -18.71
CA SER A 406 15.00 -5.24 -17.33
C SER A 406 13.50 -5.54 -17.20
N ARG A 407 12.68 -5.07 -18.13
CA ARG A 407 11.23 -5.32 -18.08
C ARG A 407 10.87 -6.75 -18.42
N ALA A 408 11.59 -7.37 -19.35
CA ALA A 408 11.44 -8.80 -19.63
C ALA A 408 11.78 -9.65 -18.39
N LEU A 409 12.91 -9.38 -17.75
CA LEU A 409 13.35 -10.02 -16.52
C LEU A 409 12.30 -9.91 -15.42
N PHE A 410 11.73 -8.72 -15.20
CA PHE A 410 10.64 -8.52 -14.25
C PHE A 410 9.49 -9.49 -14.50
N TRP A 411 8.99 -9.60 -15.72
CA TRP A 411 7.87 -10.49 -16.03
C TRP A 411 8.21 -11.97 -15.91
N TYR A 412 9.41 -12.37 -16.30
CA TYR A 412 9.87 -13.74 -16.10
C TYR A 412 10.00 -14.11 -14.63
N GLN A 413 10.53 -13.22 -13.78
CA GLN A 413 10.58 -13.43 -12.33
C GLN A 413 9.19 -13.57 -11.73
N GLN A 414 8.20 -12.81 -12.21
CA GLN A 414 6.81 -12.95 -11.79
C GLN A 414 6.18 -14.26 -12.29
N ALA A 415 6.55 -14.77 -13.47
CA ALA A 415 6.01 -16.00 -14.02
C ALA A 415 6.59 -17.26 -13.36
N HIS A 416 7.91 -17.27 -13.12
CA HIS A 416 8.70 -18.46 -12.78
C HIS A 416 8.15 -19.32 -11.63
N PRO A 417 7.66 -18.76 -10.49
CA PRO A 417 7.11 -19.55 -9.40
C PRO A 417 5.89 -20.40 -9.80
N GLY A 418 5.09 -19.93 -10.77
CA GLY A 418 3.87 -20.61 -11.23
C GLY A 418 4.08 -21.54 -12.43
N LEU A 419 5.29 -21.62 -12.98
CA LEU A 419 5.62 -22.49 -14.11
C LEU A 419 6.01 -23.90 -13.65
N SER A 420 5.87 -24.87 -14.56
CA SER A 420 6.29 -26.26 -14.36
C SER A 420 6.93 -26.85 -15.63
N GLY A 421 7.64 -27.98 -15.47
CA GLY A 421 8.28 -28.69 -16.57
C GLY A 421 9.30 -27.87 -17.35
N VAL A 422 9.40 -28.16 -18.64
CA VAL A 422 10.43 -27.58 -19.55
C VAL A 422 10.37 -26.06 -19.61
N ILE A 423 9.18 -25.47 -19.56
CA ILE A 423 9.01 -24.00 -19.64
C ILE A 423 9.64 -23.35 -18.41
N LYS A 424 9.48 -23.95 -17.20
CA LYS A 424 10.14 -23.44 -15.99
C LYS A 424 11.66 -23.40 -16.14
N ASP A 425 12.24 -24.48 -16.65
CA ASP A 425 13.70 -24.58 -16.84
C ASP A 425 14.21 -23.56 -17.88
N GLN A 426 13.47 -23.36 -18.97
CA GLN A 426 13.79 -22.37 -19.99
C GLN A 426 13.75 -20.95 -19.44
N ILE A 427 12.70 -20.60 -18.70
CA ILE A 427 12.55 -19.27 -18.08
C ILE A 427 13.57 -19.07 -16.97
N GLY A 428 13.89 -20.10 -16.19
CA GLY A 428 14.97 -20.06 -15.19
C GLY A 428 16.32 -19.69 -15.82
N LYS A 429 16.71 -20.35 -16.92
CA LYS A 429 17.92 -20.00 -17.68
C LYS A 429 17.88 -18.59 -18.25
N ARG A 430 16.72 -18.16 -18.77
CA ARG A 430 16.53 -16.80 -19.28
C ARG A 430 16.74 -15.76 -18.16
N ILE A 431 16.20 -16.01 -16.97
CA ILE A 431 16.39 -15.14 -15.81
C ILE A 431 17.88 -15.01 -15.49
N GLU A 432 18.62 -16.12 -15.45
CA GLU A 432 20.07 -16.11 -15.20
C GLU A 432 20.84 -15.31 -16.27
N GLU A 433 20.53 -15.51 -17.55
CA GLU A 433 21.11 -14.74 -18.67
C GLU A 433 20.88 -13.23 -18.50
N LEU A 434 19.64 -12.84 -18.20
CA LEU A 434 19.25 -11.44 -18.07
C LEU A 434 19.82 -10.81 -16.80
N ASP A 435 19.84 -11.53 -15.69
CA ASP A 435 20.43 -11.08 -14.42
C ASP A 435 21.93 -10.79 -14.56
N ALA A 436 22.64 -11.53 -15.42
CA ALA A 436 24.05 -11.24 -15.68
C ALA A 436 24.26 -9.94 -16.47
N GLU A 437 23.28 -9.55 -17.27
CA GLU A 437 23.42 -8.47 -18.25
C GLU A 437 22.83 -7.13 -17.79
N VAL A 438 21.64 -7.19 -17.17
CA VAL A 438 20.87 -6.03 -16.74
C VAL A 438 21.54 -5.40 -15.50
N PRO A 439 21.75 -4.06 -15.46
CA PRO A 439 22.22 -3.37 -14.26
C PRO A 439 21.35 -3.68 -13.04
N LEU A 440 21.95 -3.87 -11.87
CA LEU A 440 21.19 -4.03 -10.64
C LEU A 440 20.47 -2.72 -10.31
N ASP A 441 19.16 -2.79 -10.20
CA ASP A 441 18.35 -1.71 -9.64
C ASP A 441 18.30 -1.88 -8.11
N LEU A 442 19.10 -1.09 -7.39
CA LEU A 442 19.23 -1.18 -5.93
C LEU A 442 17.94 -0.77 -5.19
N ASP A 443 17.06 -0.02 -5.85
CA ASP A 443 15.82 0.47 -5.23
C ASP A 443 14.74 -0.64 -5.24
N THR A 444 14.76 -1.53 -6.22
CA THR A 444 13.79 -2.63 -6.37
C THR A 444 14.36 -4.03 -6.12
N LEU A 445 15.66 -4.13 -5.79
CA LEU A 445 16.33 -5.42 -5.58
C LEU A 445 15.69 -6.19 -4.40
N ASP A 446 15.47 -7.49 -4.57
CA ASP A 446 15.16 -8.37 -3.45
C ASP A 446 16.42 -8.63 -2.63
N TRP A 447 16.61 -7.81 -1.58
CA TRP A 447 17.75 -7.88 -0.69
C TRP A 447 17.78 -9.17 0.15
N VAL A 448 16.65 -9.86 0.30
CA VAL A 448 16.58 -11.11 1.07
C VAL A 448 16.91 -12.30 0.16
N GLY A 449 16.33 -12.31 -1.04
CA GLY A 449 16.49 -13.34 -2.06
C GLY A 449 17.65 -13.13 -3.04
N LEU A 450 18.71 -12.42 -2.67
CA LEU A 450 19.85 -12.17 -3.57
C LEU A 450 20.45 -13.46 -4.12
N THR A 451 20.79 -13.47 -5.41
CA THR A 451 21.63 -14.54 -5.96
C THR A 451 23.12 -14.24 -5.70
N PRO A 452 24.01 -15.25 -5.68
CA PRO A 452 25.45 -15.02 -5.56
C PRO A 452 26.00 -14.08 -6.65
N SER A 453 25.46 -14.17 -7.87
CA SER A 453 25.83 -13.27 -8.98
C SER A 453 25.45 -11.81 -8.68
N GLN A 454 24.21 -11.57 -8.24
CA GLN A 454 23.76 -10.24 -7.84
C GLN A 454 24.60 -9.69 -6.68
N TRP A 455 24.83 -10.49 -5.64
CA TRP A 455 25.65 -10.07 -4.50
C TRP A 455 27.09 -9.72 -4.91
N ASN A 456 27.69 -10.47 -5.83
CA ASN A 456 29.05 -10.20 -6.32
C ASN A 456 29.17 -8.84 -7.04
N ARG A 457 28.13 -8.43 -7.75
CA ARG A 457 28.09 -7.14 -8.48
C ARG A 457 27.87 -5.92 -7.56
N LEU A 458 27.38 -6.11 -6.34
CA LEU A 458 27.22 -5.04 -5.35
C LEU A 458 28.57 -4.40 -5.00
N GLN A 459 28.60 -3.07 -4.93
CA GLN A 459 29.77 -2.29 -4.55
C GLN A 459 29.63 -1.82 -3.10
N GLY A 460 30.51 -2.29 -2.22
CA GLY A 460 30.46 -1.96 -0.80
C GLY A 460 31.66 -2.51 -0.03
N LYS A 461 31.84 -2.05 1.21
CA LYS A 461 32.89 -2.55 2.10
C LYS A 461 32.59 -4.01 2.45
N LEU A 462 33.50 -4.92 2.09
CA LEU A 462 33.38 -6.34 2.41
C LEU A 462 33.93 -6.61 3.82
N LEU A 463 33.16 -7.35 4.62
CA LEU A 463 33.55 -7.90 5.91
C LEU A 463 33.25 -9.40 5.95
N SER A 464 34.03 -10.15 6.71
CA SER A 464 33.75 -11.55 7.04
C SER A 464 33.43 -11.63 8.53
N ILE A 465 32.22 -12.08 8.88
CA ILE A 465 31.77 -12.14 10.26
C ILE A 465 31.97 -13.56 10.78
N SER A 466 32.83 -13.70 11.80
CA SER A 466 33.08 -14.98 12.46
C SER A 466 31.96 -15.32 13.46
N PRO A 467 31.47 -16.57 13.50
CA PRO A 467 30.49 -17.02 14.49
C PRO A 467 31.06 -17.06 15.93
N SER A 468 32.39 -17.04 16.09
CA SER A 468 33.06 -17.02 17.40
C SER A 468 32.90 -15.69 18.13
N ASN A 469 32.71 -14.59 17.39
CA ASN A 469 32.67 -13.26 17.95
C ASN A 469 31.23 -12.87 18.25
N GLN A 470 30.92 -12.49 19.49
CA GLN A 470 29.59 -11.95 19.81
C GLN A 470 29.31 -10.67 19.01
N ARG A 471 30.35 -9.86 18.82
CA ARG A 471 30.25 -8.54 18.21
C ARG A 471 31.54 -8.21 17.46
N THR A 472 31.46 -8.29 16.14
CA THR A 472 32.49 -7.89 15.18
C THR A 472 32.30 -6.42 14.84
N ASP A 473 33.34 -5.62 15.07
CA ASP A 473 33.35 -4.21 14.70
C ASP A 473 33.49 -4.04 13.19
N SER A 474 32.57 -3.28 12.59
CA SER A 474 32.63 -2.99 11.16
C SER A 474 33.72 -1.99 10.79
N GLY A 475 34.27 -1.25 11.77
CA GLY A 475 35.12 -0.10 11.57
C GLY A 475 34.42 1.10 10.93
N LEU A 476 33.08 1.11 10.87
CA LEU A 476 32.29 2.22 10.34
C LEU A 476 31.59 2.96 11.49
N ASN A 477 31.81 4.27 11.53
CA ASN A 477 31.07 5.19 12.38
C ASN A 477 30.17 6.05 11.47
N LEU A 478 28.86 5.81 11.53
CA LEU A 478 27.87 6.54 10.74
C LEU A 478 27.65 7.91 11.35
N LYS A 479 27.66 8.95 10.50
CA LYS A 479 27.27 10.30 10.90
C LYS A 479 25.76 10.41 10.97
N ASP A 480 25.28 11.47 11.62
CA ASP A 480 23.86 11.80 11.62
C ASP A 480 23.33 11.93 10.19
N GLY A 481 22.18 11.29 9.92
CA GLY A 481 21.58 11.18 8.59
C GLY A 481 22.29 10.24 7.59
N GLN A 482 23.47 9.69 7.90
CA GLN A 482 24.16 8.76 7.01
C GLN A 482 23.48 7.39 7.03
N ARG A 483 23.20 6.81 5.86
CA ARG A 483 22.50 5.53 5.74
C ARG A 483 23.38 4.49 5.05
N VAL A 484 23.31 3.24 5.49
CA VAL A 484 23.99 2.11 4.85
C VAL A 484 23.05 0.94 4.67
N ARG A 485 23.20 0.20 3.58
CA ARG A 485 22.57 -1.11 3.39
C ARG A 485 23.57 -2.19 3.79
N VAL A 486 23.11 -3.10 4.64
CA VAL A 486 23.85 -4.32 4.99
C VAL A 486 23.36 -5.44 4.08
N ALA A 487 24.26 -6.03 3.29
CA ALA A 487 23.97 -7.10 2.34
C ALA A 487 24.79 -8.36 2.67
N PRO A 488 24.26 -9.31 3.46
CA PRO A 488 24.89 -10.60 3.71
C PRO A 488 24.96 -11.45 2.44
N HIS A 489 25.97 -12.32 2.34
CA HIS A 489 26.07 -13.26 1.22
C HIS A 489 24.94 -14.30 1.32
N PRO A 490 24.22 -14.59 0.22
CA PRO A 490 22.98 -15.36 0.28
C PRO A 490 23.16 -16.84 0.60
N THR A 491 24.34 -17.42 0.30
CA THR A 491 24.62 -18.84 0.49
C THR A 491 25.69 -19.12 1.54
N ASP A 492 26.21 -18.08 2.20
CA ASP A 492 27.20 -18.31 3.25
C ASP A 492 26.51 -18.93 4.47
N THR A 493 27.24 -19.83 5.13
CA THR A 493 26.76 -20.51 6.33
C THR A 493 27.83 -20.51 7.41
N TRP A 494 27.38 -20.51 8.66
CA TRP A 494 28.19 -20.84 9.82
C TRP A 494 27.49 -21.90 10.67
N THR A 495 28.24 -22.51 11.58
CA THR A 495 27.73 -23.55 12.47
C THR A 495 27.96 -23.21 13.94
N PHE A 496 27.03 -23.67 14.78
CA PHE A 496 27.10 -23.56 16.24
C PHE A 496 26.87 -24.94 16.84
N THR A 497 27.86 -25.47 17.57
CA THR A 497 27.70 -26.71 18.32
C THR A 497 27.43 -26.40 19.78
N HIS A 498 26.36 -26.98 20.31
CA HIS A 498 26.07 -26.94 21.73
C HIS A 498 25.93 -28.36 22.28
N THR A 499 26.38 -28.54 23.52
CA THR A 499 26.16 -29.77 24.27
C THR A 499 25.28 -29.44 25.46
N PHE A 500 24.12 -30.07 25.54
CA PHE A 500 23.23 -29.94 26.69
C PHE A 500 23.14 -31.26 27.44
N THR A 501 22.81 -31.18 28.72
CA THR A 501 22.64 -32.35 29.59
C THR A 501 21.19 -32.43 30.01
N TRP A 502 20.55 -33.55 29.72
CA TRP A 502 19.18 -33.80 30.13
C TRP A 502 19.10 -33.90 31.66
N VAL A 503 18.35 -32.98 32.29
CA VAL A 503 18.25 -32.88 33.76
C VAL A 503 17.77 -34.20 34.38
N ASN A 504 16.86 -34.90 33.70
CA ASN A 504 16.22 -36.12 34.23
C ASN A 504 17.05 -37.39 34.01
N THR A 505 18.02 -37.39 33.07
CA THR A 505 18.76 -38.62 32.70
C THR A 505 20.26 -38.48 32.82
N GLY A 506 20.79 -37.27 33.01
CA GLY A 506 22.22 -36.98 32.97
C GLY A 506 22.87 -37.21 31.59
N LYS A 507 22.08 -37.59 30.58
CA LYS A 507 22.57 -37.87 29.22
C LYS A 507 23.02 -36.57 28.59
N LYS A 508 24.26 -36.56 28.07
CA LYS A 508 24.78 -35.49 27.23
C LYS A 508 24.37 -35.71 25.79
N GLU A 509 23.93 -34.64 25.14
CA GLU A 509 23.59 -34.64 23.73
C GLU A 509 24.20 -33.40 23.07
N THR A 510 24.86 -33.63 21.94
CA THR A 510 25.60 -32.62 21.20
C THR A 510 24.91 -32.39 19.87
N ASN A 511 24.55 -31.14 19.61
CA ASN A 511 23.80 -30.72 18.44
C ASN A 511 24.55 -29.60 17.72
N THR A 512 24.80 -29.79 16.43
CA THR A 512 25.37 -28.78 15.54
C THR A 512 24.26 -28.15 14.71
N LEU A 513 24.10 -26.84 14.82
CA LEU A 513 23.16 -26.06 14.06
C LEU A 513 23.89 -25.36 12.92
N ALA A 514 23.52 -25.65 11.66
CA ALA A 514 23.97 -24.88 10.50
C ALA A 514 22.99 -23.76 10.21
N CYS A 515 23.50 -22.52 10.15
CA CYS A 515 22.69 -21.33 9.92
C CYS A 515 23.20 -20.56 8.71
N THR A 516 22.25 -19.98 7.98
CA THR A 516 22.53 -18.86 7.07
C THR A 516 22.47 -17.55 7.84
N TRP A 517 22.62 -16.41 7.16
CA TRP A 517 22.39 -15.11 7.78
C TRP A 517 20.94 -14.91 8.28
N LEU A 518 19.96 -15.69 7.78
CA LEU A 518 18.57 -15.72 8.27
C LEU A 518 18.37 -16.64 9.50
N GLY A 519 19.42 -17.36 9.91
CA GLY A 519 19.38 -18.33 11.00
C GLY A 519 19.12 -19.77 10.55
N GLY A 520 18.97 -20.66 11.54
CA GLY A 520 18.67 -22.08 11.35
C GLY A 520 17.17 -22.35 11.20
N LYS A 521 16.82 -23.36 10.39
CA LYS A 521 15.42 -23.80 10.26
C LYS A 521 14.95 -24.45 11.57
N ASN A 522 13.78 -24.06 12.06
CA ASN A 522 13.11 -24.63 13.25
C ASN A 522 13.91 -24.55 14.56
N SER A 523 14.93 -23.69 14.64
CA SER A 523 15.75 -23.48 15.84
C SER A 523 15.36 -22.17 16.53
N TRP A 524 14.47 -22.26 17.52
CA TRP A 524 14.03 -21.14 18.35
C TRP A 524 14.61 -21.30 19.75
N GLY A 525 15.50 -20.38 20.16
CA GLY A 525 16.22 -20.47 21.43
C GLY A 525 15.60 -19.62 22.54
N PRO A 526 15.70 -20.04 23.82
CA PRO A 526 15.12 -19.32 24.96
C PRO A 526 15.75 -17.93 25.25
N GLY A 527 16.82 -17.54 24.56
CA GLY A 527 17.55 -16.27 24.76
C GLY A 527 17.45 -15.27 23.61
N SER A 528 16.60 -15.52 22.62
CA SER A 528 16.55 -14.75 21.36
C SER A 528 15.27 -13.93 21.28
N ARG A 529 15.03 -12.98 22.19
CA ARG A 529 13.80 -12.18 22.23
C ARG A 529 14.08 -10.74 21.80
N LYS A 530 13.32 -10.24 20.83
CA LYS A 530 13.18 -8.79 20.58
C LYS A 530 12.54 -8.10 21.81
N PRO A 531 12.62 -6.76 21.93
CA PRO A 531 11.87 -6.00 22.94
C PRO A 531 10.34 -6.24 22.92
N ASP A 532 9.80 -6.68 21.77
CA ASP A 532 8.39 -7.04 21.57
C ASP A 532 8.08 -8.53 21.84
N GLN A 533 9.01 -9.27 22.46
CA GLN A 533 8.94 -10.71 22.76
C GLN A 533 8.90 -11.68 21.56
N LYS A 534 9.11 -11.22 20.32
CA LYS A 534 9.25 -12.16 19.19
C LYS A 534 10.57 -12.93 19.26
N LEU A 535 10.48 -14.25 19.07
CA LEU A 535 11.63 -15.14 18.98
C LEU A 535 12.37 -14.92 17.66
N LEU A 536 13.68 -14.69 17.72
CA LEU A 536 14.56 -14.64 16.56
C LEU A 536 15.10 -16.04 16.23
N PRO A 537 15.26 -16.40 14.95
CA PRO A 537 15.94 -17.64 14.56
C PRO A 537 17.36 -17.69 15.12
N MET A 538 17.73 -18.82 15.73
CA MET A 538 19.09 -19.01 16.22
C MET A 538 20.12 -18.92 15.10
N GLY A 539 21.24 -18.27 15.40
CA GLY A 539 22.37 -18.11 14.46
C GLY A 539 22.08 -17.16 13.30
N MET A 540 20.99 -16.39 13.37
CA MET A 540 20.76 -15.28 12.44
C MET A 540 21.87 -14.23 12.59
N LEU A 541 22.29 -13.61 11.50
CA LEU A 541 23.17 -12.43 11.57
C LEU A 541 22.39 -11.29 12.23
N TRP A 542 22.99 -10.64 13.20
CA TRP A 542 22.42 -9.50 13.91
C TRP A 542 23.32 -8.27 13.75
N THR A 543 22.70 -7.09 13.73
CA THR A 543 23.36 -5.81 13.52
C THR A 543 23.13 -4.90 14.72
N TRP A 544 24.14 -4.14 15.13
CA TRP A 544 24.02 -3.13 16.18
C TRP A 544 24.55 -1.79 15.70
N LEU A 545 23.88 -0.71 16.09
CA LEU A 545 24.36 0.67 16.00
C LEU A 545 24.62 1.17 17.42
N ASP A 546 25.88 1.28 17.80
CA ASP A 546 26.32 1.38 19.19
C ASP A 546 25.63 0.28 20.02
N ILE A 547 24.88 0.61 21.05
CA ILE A 547 24.19 -0.38 21.88
C ILE A 547 22.83 -0.80 21.31
N ASN A 548 22.32 -0.08 20.30
CA ASN A 548 20.97 -0.29 19.79
C ASN A 548 20.95 -1.43 18.77
N GLU A 549 20.00 -2.34 18.94
CA GLU A 549 19.78 -3.46 18.03
C GLU A 549 19.08 -2.99 16.75
N VAL A 550 19.58 -3.46 15.61
CA VAL A 550 19.01 -3.18 14.28
C VAL A 550 18.89 -4.49 13.53
N GLU A 551 17.75 -4.71 12.89
CA GLU A 551 17.51 -5.94 12.11
C GLU A 551 18.52 -6.05 10.95
N SER A 552 19.12 -7.22 10.74
CA SER A 552 20.07 -7.41 9.63
C SER A 552 19.35 -7.48 8.27
N GLY A 553 20.04 -7.05 7.21
CA GLY A 553 19.46 -6.98 5.86
C GLY A 553 18.68 -5.69 5.58
N VAL A 554 18.54 -4.80 6.58
CA VAL A 554 17.84 -3.52 6.44
C VAL A 554 18.79 -2.35 6.16
N VAL A 555 18.21 -1.17 5.98
CA VAL A 555 18.96 0.09 5.98
C VAL A 555 19.22 0.52 7.41
N VAL A 556 20.48 0.70 7.78
CA VAL A 556 20.89 1.28 9.06
C VAL A 556 21.15 2.77 8.87
N ALA A 557 20.50 3.61 9.66
CA ALA A 557 20.72 5.05 9.68
C ALA A 557 21.52 5.43 10.94
N GLY A 558 22.56 6.25 10.77
CA GLY A 558 23.34 6.82 11.86
C GLY A 558 22.56 7.86 12.68
N PRO A 559 23.19 8.44 13.71
CA PRO A 559 24.61 8.31 14.04
C PRO A 559 24.95 7.06 14.87
N GLY A 560 26.19 6.59 14.79
CA GLY A 560 26.72 5.55 15.68
C GLY A 560 27.67 4.56 15.00
N ARG A 561 28.33 3.72 15.81
CA ARG A 561 29.29 2.73 15.32
C ARG A 561 28.61 1.40 15.03
N LEU A 562 28.88 0.83 13.86
CA LEU A 562 28.17 -0.34 13.35
C LEU A 562 28.90 -1.65 13.72
N TYR A 563 28.17 -2.65 14.19
CA TYR A 563 28.69 -3.96 14.59
C TYR A 563 27.80 -5.11 14.12
N PHE A 564 28.38 -6.31 14.03
CA PHE A 564 27.70 -7.52 13.55
C PHE A 564 28.04 -8.74 14.39
N GLY A 565 27.18 -9.75 14.40
CA GLY A 565 27.42 -10.97 15.16
C GLY A 565 26.23 -11.92 15.11
N PRO A 566 26.39 -13.15 15.59
CA PRO A 566 25.32 -14.14 15.55
C PRO A 566 24.34 -13.97 16.71
N CYS A 567 23.05 -14.13 16.43
CA CYS A 567 21.98 -14.23 17.43
C CYS A 567 21.97 -15.64 18.05
N VAL A 568 22.91 -15.91 18.96
CA VAL A 568 22.98 -17.16 19.74
C VAL A 568 23.34 -16.85 21.19
N PRO A 569 22.81 -17.61 22.17
CA PRO A 569 23.26 -17.50 23.55
C PRO A 569 24.74 -17.91 23.70
N ASP A 570 25.42 -17.35 24.70
CA ASP A 570 26.85 -17.62 24.97
C ASP A 570 27.15 -19.11 25.11
N THR A 571 26.22 -19.87 25.69
CA THR A 571 26.33 -21.32 25.90
C THR A 571 26.36 -22.14 24.61
N TYR A 572 26.05 -21.56 23.45
CA TYR A 572 26.03 -22.21 22.14
C TYR A 572 27.30 -21.93 21.31
N ARG A 573 28.27 -21.17 21.83
CA ARG A 573 29.51 -20.78 21.12
C ARG A 573 30.73 -21.61 21.52
N VAL A 574 30.53 -22.87 21.91
CA VAL A 574 31.62 -23.74 22.39
C VAL A 574 32.50 -24.21 21.23
N GLU A 575 31.89 -24.65 20.13
CA GLU A 575 32.57 -24.91 18.86
C GLU A 575 31.78 -24.23 17.74
N THR A 576 32.48 -23.44 16.92
CA THR A 576 31.87 -22.71 15.81
C THR A 576 32.75 -22.83 14.56
N SER A 577 32.13 -22.83 13.38
CA SER A 577 32.84 -22.89 12.09
C SER A 577 32.12 -22.10 11.02
N GLY A 578 32.82 -21.73 9.95
CA GLY A 578 32.31 -20.93 8.85
C GLY A 578 32.32 -19.42 9.14
N ALA A 579 31.69 -18.65 8.26
CA ALA A 579 31.55 -17.20 8.37
C ALA A 579 30.42 -16.72 7.47
N ILE A 580 29.87 -15.55 7.77
CA ILE A 580 28.96 -14.83 6.88
C ILE A 580 29.69 -13.62 6.32
N ARG A 581 29.91 -13.59 5.00
CA ARG A 581 30.41 -12.38 4.33
C ARG A 581 29.30 -11.35 4.22
N VAL A 582 29.63 -10.09 4.42
CA VAL A 582 28.70 -8.96 4.40
C VAL A 582 29.30 -7.83 3.58
N LYS A 583 28.53 -7.28 2.63
CA LYS A 583 28.85 -6.02 1.97
C LYS A 583 28.07 -4.89 2.62
N ILE A 584 28.75 -3.80 2.93
CA ILE A 584 28.14 -2.58 3.46
C ILE A 584 28.17 -1.51 2.38
N LEU A 585 26.98 -1.16 1.88
CA LEU A 585 26.81 -0.18 0.83
C LEU A 585 26.41 1.15 1.46
N LEU A 586 27.11 2.23 1.12
CA LEU A 586 26.68 3.57 1.49
C LEU A 586 25.47 3.95 0.64
N LEU A 587 24.36 4.30 1.30
CA LEU A 587 23.20 4.86 0.62
C LEU A 587 23.33 6.37 0.65
N GLU A 588 23.47 6.96 -0.52
CA GLU A 588 23.37 8.38 -0.72
C GLU A 588 21.90 8.70 -1.04
N ASP A 589 21.31 9.66 -0.35
CA ASP A 589 19.89 10.05 -0.53
C ASP A 589 19.55 10.46 -1.99
#